data_AF-A0A0Q5UWQ9-F1
#
_entry.id   AF-A0A0Q5UWQ9-F1
#
_cell.length_a   1.000
_cell.length_b   1.000
_cell.length_c   1.000
_cell.angle_alpha   90.00
_cell.angle_beta   90.00
_cell.angle_gamma   90.00
#
_symmetry.space_group_name_H-M   'P 1'
#
loop_
_entity.id
_entity.type
_entity.pdbx_description
1 polymer ?
#
loop_
_entity_poly.entity_id
_entity_poly.type
_entity_poly.pdbx_seq_one_letter_code
_entity_poly.pdbx_strand_id
1 'polypeptide(L)'
;MKNLITLLGIKEFIIENELTDSVMLVLHPKNFDELAMEYIVSNNMQIERPFEVLGICVIEDTDGEVAYNEIDILEIAYDHHEEFEYEYLRAAV
;
A
#
# COMPACT_ATOMS: atom_id res chain seq x y z
N MET A 1 9.06 18.88 13.38
CA MET A 1 7.78 18.25 12.99
C MET A 1 7.96 16.74 13.11
N LYS A 2 7.02 16.04 13.74
CA LYS A 2 7.01 14.57 13.76
C LYS A 2 6.65 14.12 12.35
N ASN A 3 7.51 13.38 11.65
CA ASN A 3 7.15 12.80 10.36
C ASN A 3 6.13 11.69 10.65
N LEU A 4 4.88 11.85 10.20
CA LEU A 4 3.83 10.85 10.39
C LEU A 4 4.14 9.60 9.55
N ILE A 5 4.72 9.81 8.37
CA ILE A 5 5.04 8.76 7.41
C ILE A 5 6.42 8.19 7.71
N THR A 6 6.45 7.23 8.61
CA THR A 6 7.57 6.30 8.87
C THR A 6 7.01 4.89 8.89
N LEU A 7 7.84 3.86 8.77
CA LEU A 7 7.36 2.48 8.81
C LEU A 7 6.64 2.18 10.14
N LEU A 8 7.14 2.71 11.26
CA LEU A 8 6.45 2.60 12.55
C LEU A 8 5.13 3.37 12.56
N GLY A 9 5.13 4.62 12.08
CA GLY A 9 3.94 5.46 12.05
C GLY A 9 2.81 4.89 11.18
N ILE A 10 3.15 4.27 10.04
CA ILE A 10 2.16 3.58 9.20
C ILE A 10 1.60 2.33 9.89
N LYS A 11 2.44 1.54 10.58
CA LYS A 11 1.95 0.39 11.35
C LYS A 11 0.99 0.83 12.47
N GLU A 12 1.36 1.88 13.20
CA GLU A 12 0.50 2.47 14.24
C GLU A 12 -0.81 2.98 13.65
N PHE A 13 -0.76 3.72 12.53
CA PHE A 13 -1.94 4.22 11.84
C PHE A 13 -2.91 3.11 11.42
N ILE A 14 -2.40 2.02 10.83
CA ILE A 14 -3.21 0.85 10.43
C ILE A 14 -3.91 0.23 11.64
N ILE A 15 -3.18 0.04 12.75
CA ILE A 15 -3.71 -0.57 13.97
C ILE A 15 -4.73 0.34 14.65
N GLU A 16 -4.45 1.63 14.79
CA GLU A 16 -5.31 2.61 15.46
C GLU A 16 -6.64 2.85 14.72
N ASN A 17 -6.64 2.70 13.39
CA ASN A 17 -7.84 2.85 12.55
C ASN A 17 -8.49 1.51 12.19
N GLU A 18 -7.99 0.39 12.73
CA GLU A 18 -8.51 -0.97 12.46
C GLU A 18 -8.62 -1.29 10.96
N LEU A 19 -7.68 -0.82 10.15
CA LEU A 19 -7.71 -1.01 8.70
C LEU A 19 -7.48 -2.48 8.33
N THR A 20 -8.19 -2.92 7.28
CA THR A 20 -8.11 -4.27 6.72
C THR A 20 -7.72 -4.21 5.24
N ASP A 21 -7.42 -5.36 4.64
CA ASP A 21 -7.07 -5.52 3.22
C ASP A 21 -8.15 -5.08 2.21
N SER A 22 -9.27 -4.54 2.71
CA SER A 22 -10.30 -3.86 1.92
C SER A 22 -9.95 -2.43 1.50
N VAL A 23 -8.79 -1.91 1.92
CA VAL A 23 -8.34 -0.56 1.56
C VAL A 23 -6.89 -0.54 1.06
N MET A 24 -6.52 0.53 0.37
CA MET A 24 -5.13 0.88 0.07
C MET A 24 -4.79 2.22 0.73
N LEU A 25 -3.53 2.38 1.14
CA LEU A 25 -3.00 3.67 1.57
C LEU A 25 -2.37 4.37 0.38
N VAL A 26 -2.81 5.60 0.10
CA VAL A 26 -2.26 6.43 -0.97
C VAL A 26 -1.40 7.52 -0.36
N LEU A 27 -0.17 7.65 -0.84
CA LEU A 27 0.81 8.59 -0.32
C LEU A 27 1.36 9.49 -1.41
N HIS A 28 1.67 10.74 -1.05
CA HIS A 28 2.47 11.62 -1.87
C HIS A 28 3.77 10.92 -2.33
N PRO A 29 4.22 11.05 -3.61
CA PRO A 29 5.39 10.34 -4.17
C PRO A 29 6.64 10.34 -3.29
N LYS A 30 7.00 11.50 -2.74
CA LYS A 30 8.15 11.62 -1.84
C LYS A 30 8.00 10.79 -0.56
N ASN A 31 6.81 10.72 0.03
CA ASN A 31 6.58 9.90 1.22
C ASN A 31 6.58 8.41 0.89
N PHE A 32 6.05 8.05 -0.28
CA PHE A 32 6.13 6.68 -0.79
C PHE A 32 7.59 6.22 -0.93
N ASP A 33 8.43 7.01 -1.59
CA ASP A 33 9.87 6.71 -1.76
C ASP A 33 10.60 6.58 -0.42
N GLU A 34 10.39 7.53 0.51
CA GLU A 34 11.00 7.52 1.83
C GLU A 34 10.59 6.27 2.64
N LEU A 35 9.29 5.92 2.60
CA LEU A 35 8.75 4.74 3.27
C LEU A 35 9.25 3.43 2.64
N ALA A 36 9.29 3.35 1.31
CA ALA A 36 9.80 2.19 0.59
C ALA A 36 11.29 1.96 0.92
N MET A 37 12.09 3.03 0.99
CA MET A 37 13.49 2.93 1.39
C MET A 37 13.65 2.46 2.84
N GLU A 38 12.86 2.98 3.78
CA GLU A 38 12.85 2.50 5.17
C GLU A 38 12.47 1.02 5.25
N TYR A 39 11.44 0.62 4.50
CA TYR A 39 11.00 -0.77 4.44
C TYR A 39 12.10 -1.69 3.90
N ILE A 40 12.72 -1.34 2.76
CA ILE A 40 13.83 -2.09 2.15
C ILE A 40 14.96 -2.28 3.17
N VAL A 41 15.36 -1.22 3.86
CA VAL A 41 16.40 -1.29 4.90
C VAL A 41 15.98 -2.20 6.05
N SER A 42 14.71 -2.13 6.48
CA SER A 42 14.18 -2.99 7.55
C SER A 42 14.05 -4.47 7.14
N ASN A 43 13.99 -4.74 5.84
CA ASN A 43 13.74 -6.05 5.25
C ASN A 43 14.95 -6.57 4.47
N ASN A 44 16.15 -6.43 5.03
CA ASN A 44 17.42 -6.96 4.47
C ASN A 44 17.71 -6.53 3.02
N MET A 45 17.43 -5.28 2.70
CA MET A 45 17.59 -4.71 1.35
C MET A 45 16.71 -5.39 0.28
N GLN A 46 15.55 -5.92 0.69
CA GLN A 46 14.58 -6.56 -0.20
C GLN A 46 13.22 -5.88 -0.11
N ILE A 47 12.51 -5.86 -1.24
CA ILE A 47 11.12 -5.44 -1.33
C ILE A 47 10.38 -6.38 -2.26
N GLU A 48 9.21 -6.83 -1.82
CA GLU A 48 8.29 -7.59 -2.64
C GLU A 48 7.25 -6.64 -3.24
N ARG A 49 6.66 -7.03 -4.37
CA ARG A 49 5.56 -6.31 -5.01
C ARG A 49 4.32 -7.20 -4.97
N PRO A 50 3.15 -6.68 -4.56
CA PRO A 50 2.87 -5.30 -4.16
C PRO A 50 3.60 -4.85 -2.87
N PHE A 51 3.82 -3.55 -2.72
CA PHE A 51 4.44 -3.00 -1.51
C PHE A 51 3.39 -2.93 -0.41
N GLU A 52 3.54 -3.76 0.62
CA GLU A 52 2.55 -3.90 1.68
C GLU A 52 3.12 -3.66 3.07
N VAL A 53 2.31 -3.05 3.92
CA VAL A 53 2.56 -2.91 5.36
C VAL A 53 1.39 -3.55 6.10
N LEU A 54 1.67 -4.60 6.89
CA LEU A 54 0.64 -5.38 7.61
C LEU A 54 -0.49 -5.91 6.73
N GLY A 55 -0.20 -6.26 5.46
CA GLY A 55 -1.19 -6.75 4.50
C GLY A 55 -2.02 -5.65 3.82
N ILE A 56 -1.75 -4.38 4.11
CA ILE A 56 -2.37 -3.24 3.43
C ILE A 56 -1.45 -2.76 2.31
N CYS A 57 -1.99 -2.67 1.09
CA CYS A 57 -1.23 -2.15 -0.04
C CYS A 57 -0.97 -0.65 0.14
N VAL A 58 0.27 -0.24 -0.08
CA VAL A 58 0.68 1.16 -0.11
C VAL A 58 0.99 1.52 -1.56
N ILE A 59 0.38 2.61 -2.05
CA ILE A 59 0.55 3.10 -3.41
C ILE A 59 0.95 4.56 -3.44
N GLU A 60 1.58 4.94 -4.54
CA GLU A 60 1.95 6.32 -4.86
C GLU A 60 0.75 7.06 -5.46
N ASP A 61 0.50 8.28 -4.99
CA ASP A 61 -0.40 9.22 -5.61
C ASP A 61 0.17 9.72 -6.94
N THR A 62 -0.44 9.30 -8.05
CA THR A 62 -0.05 9.73 -9.40
C THR A 62 -0.82 10.96 -9.90
N ASP A 63 -1.88 11.37 -9.20
CA ASP A 63 -2.77 12.45 -9.61
C ASP A 63 -2.44 13.78 -8.90
N GLY A 64 -1.66 13.72 -7.82
CA GLY A 64 -1.15 14.89 -7.09
C GLY A 64 -2.16 15.49 -6.10
N GLU A 65 -3.12 14.68 -5.66
CA GLU A 65 -4.20 15.05 -4.73
C GLU A 65 -3.79 14.87 -3.26
N VAL A 66 -2.82 14.01 -2.96
CA VAL A 66 -2.36 13.73 -1.60
C VAL A 66 -1.19 14.64 -1.24
N ALA A 67 -1.38 15.49 -0.23
CA ALA A 67 -0.32 16.38 0.22
C ALA A 67 0.82 15.61 0.93
N TYR A 68 2.02 16.20 0.91
CA TYR A 68 3.16 15.65 1.64
C TYR A 68 2.85 15.56 3.15
N ASN A 69 3.18 14.41 3.74
CA ASN A 69 2.89 13.99 5.11
C ASN A 69 1.41 13.73 5.43
N GLU A 70 0.56 13.57 4.42
CA GLU A 70 -0.81 13.09 4.57
C GLU A 70 -0.95 11.65 4.04
N ILE A 71 -1.99 10.96 4.51
CA ILE A 71 -2.37 9.61 4.08
C ILE A 71 -3.80 9.73 3.58
N ASP A 72 -4.03 9.34 2.33
CA ASP A 72 -5.38 9.10 1.84
C ASP A 72 -5.70 7.60 1.85
N ILE A 73 -6.98 7.27 1.98
CA ILE A 73 -7.47 5.88 2.05
C ILE A 73 -8.37 5.63 0.85
N LEU A 74 -7.94 4.70 -0.01
CA LEU A 74 -8.74 4.25 -1.14
C LEU A 74 -9.46 2.96 -0.77
N GLU A 75 -10.79 2.99 -0.73
CA GLU A 75 -11.60 1.78 -0.58
C GLU A 75 -11.46 0.91 -1.83
N ILE A 76 -11.10 -0.36 -1.62
CA ILE A 76 -11.12 -1.36 -2.68
C ILE A 76 -12.56 -1.87 -2.76
N ALA A 77 -13.27 -1.43 -3.79
CA ALA A 77 -14.51 -2.10 -4.16
C ALA A 77 -14.16 -3.54 -4.54
N TYR A 78 -14.45 -4.50 -3.66
CA TYR A 78 -14.57 -5.90 -4.07
C TYR A 78 -15.78 -5.97 -4.99
N ASP A 79 -15.56 -5.78 -6.29
CA ASP A 79 -16.56 -6.17 -7.26
C ASP A 79 -16.65 -7.70 -7.19
N HIS A 80 -17.71 -8.21 -6.58
CA HIS A 80 -18.03 -9.64 -6.56
C HIS A 80 -18.37 -10.19 -7.95
N HIS A 81 -18.10 -9.44 -9.02
CA HIS A 81 -18.21 -9.90 -10.39
C HIS A 81 -16.89 -10.48 -10.89
N GLU A 82 -16.98 -11.80 -11.09
CA GLU A 82 -16.12 -12.66 -11.89
C GLU A 82 -14.94 -13.27 -11.13
N GLU A 83 -15.22 -14.47 -10.60
CA GLU A 83 -14.43 -15.67 -10.88
C GLU A 83 -13.71 -15.59 -12.24
N PHE A 84 -12.63 -14.81 -12.37
CA PHE A 84 -11.62 -15.03 -13.42
C PHE A 84 -10.75 -16.21 -13.01
N GLU A 85 -11.43 -17.32 -12.77
CA GLU A 85 -10.88 -18.62 -12.54
C GLU A 85 -10.32 -19.17 -13.87
N TYR A 86 -9.02 -19.44 -13.88
CA TYR A 86 -8.36 -20.46 -14.71
C TYR A 86 -8.35 -20.33 -16.25
N GLU A 87 -8.95 -19.32 -16.88
CA GLU A 87 -8.99 -19.28 -18.36
C GLU A 87 -7.62 -18.98 -18.99
N TYR A 88 -6.74 -18.24 -18.31
CA TYR A 88 -5.34 -18.06 -18.74
C TYR A 88 -4.50 -19.36 -18.67
N LEU A 89 -4.87 -20.32 -17.81
CA LEU A 89 -4.17 -21.60 -17.69
C LEU A 89 -4.63 -22.65 -18.71
N ARG A 90 -5.81 -22.47 -19.34
CA ARG A 90 -6.29 -23.36 -20.42
C ARG A 90 -5.79 -22.98 -21.81
N ALA A 91 -5.31 -21.76 -22.01
CA ALA A 91 -4.74 -21.32 -23.29
C ALA A 91 -3.28 -21.77 -23.51
N ALA A 92 -2.69 -22.50 -22.55
CA ALA A 92 -1.29 -22.94 -22.58
C ALA A 92 -1.10 -24.46 -22.78
N VAL A 93 -2.07 -25.17 -23.37
CA VAL A 93 -1.95 -26.59 -23.76
C VAL A 93 -2.14 -26.76 -25.26
#